data_AF-A0A1G2VGS6-F1
#
_entry.id   AF-A0A1G2VGS6-F1
#
_cell.length_a   1.000
_cell.length_b   1.000
_cell.length_c   1.000
_cell.angle_alpha   90.00
_cell.angle_beta   90.00
_cell.angle_gamma   90.00
#
_symmetry.space_group_name_H-M   'P 1'
#
loop_
_entity.id
_entity.type
_entity.pdbx_description
1 polymer ?
#
loop_
_entity_poly.entity_id
_entity_poly.type
_entity_poly.pdbx_seq_one_letter_code
_entity_poly.pdbx_strand_id
1 'polypeptide(L)'
;MNSKIIEKQYAIALRKKAYTYSEILREIPVAKSTLSLWLREVSLAKQQKQRITLKRVEAQKRGARRQREIRVQKTKRILAEASRELGHVSARDLWMIGIALYWAEGSKEKEYDGRVVGTRAEFCNTDPKMIQVYLRWLQ
;
A
#
# COMPACT_ATOMS: atom_id res chain seq x y z
N MET A 1 0.76 33.02 40.55
CA MET A 1 0.88 31.56 40.31
C MET A 1 1.65 31.34 39.02
N ASN A 2 2.56 30.36 38.98
CA ASN A 2 3.47 30.14 37.85
C ASN A 2 2.72 29.51 36.65
N SER A 3 2.72 30.16 35.47
CA SER A 3 1.94 29.74 34.28
C SER A 3 2.16 28.26 33.92
N LYS A 4 3.40 27.79 34.02
CA LYS A 4 3.76 26.39 33.71
C LYS A 4 3.12 25.35 34.63
N ILE A 5 2.78 25.73 35.86
CA ILE A 5 2.11 24.82 36.80
C ILE A 5 0.65 24.61 36.36
N ILE A 6 -0.01 25.68 35.92
CA ILE A 6 -1.39 25.63 35.43
C ILE A 6 -1.45 24.79 34.15
N GLU A 7 -0.54 25.03 33.20
CA GLU A 7 -0.41 24.24 31.97
C GLU A 7 -0.15 22.74 32.27
N LYS A 8 0.74 22.43 33.22
CA LYS A 8 1.01 21.05 33.65
C LYS A 8 -0.24 20.39 34.22
N GLN A 9 -0.96 21.05 35.12
CA GLN A 9 -2.19 20.52 35.70
C GLN A 9 -3.26 20.28 34.62
N TYR A 10 -3.40 21.22 33.69
CA TYR A 10 -4.32 21.09 32.57
C TYR A 10 -3.95 19.91 31.65
N ALA A 11 -2.66 19.75 31.32
CA ALA A 11 -2.15 18.61 30.56
C ALA A 11 -2.46 17.27 31.24
N ILE A 12 -2.30 17.16 32.56
CA ILE A 12 -2.63 15.96 33.34
C ILE A 12 -4.12 15.67 33.28
N ALA A 13 -4.97 16.69 33.43
CA ALA A 13 -6.42 16.55 33.34
C ALA A 13 -6.87 16.05 31.95
N LEU A 14 -6.33 16.63 30.88
CA LEU A 14 -6.58 16.16 29.51
C LEU A 14 -6.08 14.74 29.29
N ARG A 15 -4.89 14.41 29.81
CA ARG A 15 -4.33 13.07 29.69
C ARG A 15 -5.22 12.02 30.36
N LYS A 16 -5.72 12.29 31.57
CA LYS A 16 -6.71 11.45 32.27
C LYS A 16 -8.03 11.34 31.52
N LYS A 17 -8.41 12.32 30.69
CA LYS A 17 -9.56 12.19 29.77
C LYS A 17 -9.26 11.36 28.51
N ALA A 18 -8.11 10.67 28.46
CA ALA A 18 -7.62 9.86 27.34
C ALA A 18 -7.27 10.66 26.07
N TYR A 19 -6.85 11.92 26.23
CA TYR A 19 -6.29 12.70 25.13
C TYR A 19 -4.88 12.20 24.79
N THR A 20 -4.53 12.18 23.50
CA THR A 20 -3.18 11.86 23.03
C THR A 20 -2.23 13.04 23.21
N TYR A 21 -0.92 12.81 23.11
CA TYR A 21 0.04 13.91 23.24
C TYR A 21 -0.14 14.95 22.12
N SER A 22 -0.48 14.51 20.90
CA SER A 22 -0.76 15.42 19.79
C SER A 22 -2.05 16.21 20.00
N GLU A 23 -3.07 15.64 20.64
CA GLU A 23 -4.29 16.38 21.01
C GLU A 23 -3.98 17.41 22.10
N ILE A 24 -3.19 17.06 23.12
CA ILE A 24 -2.81 17.98 24.20
C ILE A 24 -1.92 19.12 23.69
N LEU A 25 -0.99 18.85 22.77
CA LEU A 25 -0.11 19.88 22.18
C LEU A 25 -0.86 20.92 21.33
N ARG A 26 -2.08 20.62 20.85
CA ARG A 26 -2.91 21.60 20.16
C ARG A 26 -3.56 22.59 21.13
N GLU A 27 -3.84 22.14 22.34
CA GLU A 27 -4.43 22.96 23.41
C GLU A 27 -3.37 23.70 24.21
N ILE A 28 -2.20 23.09 24.39
CA ILE A 28 -1.10 23.59 25.22
C ILE A 28 0.18 23.59 24.38
N PRO A 29 0.56 24.73 23.77
CA PRO A 29 1.69 24.82 22.85
C PRO A 29 3.02 24.85 23.61
N VAL A 30 3.41 23.72 24.17
CA VAL A 30 4.72 23.50 24.82
C VAL A 30 5.58 22.57 23.99
N ALA A 31 6.89 22.55 24.25
CA ALA A 31 7.78 21.57 23.62
C ALA A 31 7.31 20.13 23.95
N LYS A 32 7.41 19.23 22.96
CA LYS A 32 7.03 17.82 23.13
C LYS A 32 7.82 17.13 24.25
N SER A 33 9.09 17.49 24.42
CA SER A 33 9.94 17.02 25.52
C SER A 33 9.40 17.45 26.89
N THR A 34 8.94 18.70 27.02
CA THR A 34 8.29 19.24 28.22
C THR A 34 7.00 18.49 28.55
N LEU A 35 6.13 18.29 27.57
CA LEU A 35 4.90 17.53 27.77
C LEU A 35 5.18 16.08 28.18
N SER A 36 6.19 15.45 27.56
CA SER A 36 6.61 14.10 27.91
C SER A 36 7.10 14.01 29.36
N LEU A 37 7.87 14.99 29.82
CA LEU A 37 8.35 15.06 31.20
C LEU A 37 7.17 15.22 32.17
N TRP A 38 6.21 16.09 31.86
CA TRP A 38 5.04 16.33 32.71
C TRP A 38 4.12 15.13 32.85
N LEU A 39 3.96 14.35 31.78
CA LEU A 39 3.06 13.21 31.74
C LEU A 39 3.73 11.87 32.06
N ARG A 40 5.04 11.86 32.33
CA ARG A 40 5.82 10.64 32.59
C ARG A 40 5.24 9.78 33.72
N GLU A 41 4.77 10.43 34.78
CA GLU A 41 4.25 9.77 35.99
C GLU A 41 2.73 9.57 35.95
N VAL A 42 2.05 10.01 34.88
CA VAL A 42 0.60 9.89 34.75
C VAL A 42 0.24 8.48 34.28
N SER A 43 -0.18 7.65 35.23
CA SER A 43 -0.77 6.35 34.93
C SER A 43 -2.18 6.50 34.34
N LEU A 44 -2.46 5.71 33.30
CA LEU A 44 -3.77 5.63 32.68
C LEU A 44 -4.46 4.33 33.06
N ALA A 45 -5.75 4.42 33.41
CA ALA A 45 -6.63 3.28 33.58
C ALA A 45 -6.76 2.48 32.27
N LYS A 46 -7.09 1.19 32.40
CA LYS A 46 -7.24 0.27 31.26
C LYS A 46 -8.20 0.82 30.19
N GLN A 47 -9.33 1.39 30.62
CA GLN A 47 -10.32 1.99 29.73
C GLN A 47 -9.77 3.18 28.92
N GLN A 48 -8.97 4.06 29.55
CA GLN A 48 -8.35 5.20 28.89
C GLN A 48 -7.32 4.74 27.85
N LYS A 49 -6.49 3.75 28.20
CA LYS A 49 -5.55 3.12 27.26
C LYS A 49 -6.28 2.51 26.06
N GLN A 50 -7.36 1.77 26.32
CA GLN A 50 -8.18 1.16 25.28
C GLN A 50 -8.75 2.21 24.31
N ARG A 51 -9.27 3.32 24.83
CA ARG A 51 -9.81 4.42 24.02
C ARG A 51 -8.76 5.01 23.08
N ILE A 52 -7.54 5.21 23.57
CA ILE A 52 -6.42 5.69 22.74
C ILE A 52 -6.05 4.67 21.66
N THR A 53 -6.00 3.38 22.01
CA THR A 53 -5.73 2.30 21.04
C THR A 53 -6.80 2.24 19.95
N LEU A 54 -8.09 2.32 20.32
CA LEU A 54 -9.19 2.33 19.36
C LEU A 54 -9.10 3.52 18.39
N LYS A 55 -8.86 4.73 18.91
CA LYS A 55 -8.63 5.93 18.07
C LYS A 55 -7.49 5.71 17.08
N ARG A 56 -6.38 5.08 17.50
CA ARG A 56 -5.23 4.78 16.64
C ARG A 56 -5.60 3.78 15.55
N VAL A 57 -6.29 2.69 15.90
CA VAL A 57 -6.73 1.67 14.94
C VAL A 57 -7.70 2.26 13.92
N GLU A 58 -8.65 3.09 14.35
CA GLU A 58 -9.56 3.77 13.44
C GLU A 58 -8.83 4.72 12.49
N ALA A 59 -7.86 5.50 12.98
CA ALA A 59 -7.03 6.35 12.15
C ALA A 59 -6.25 5.55 11.10
N GLN A 60 -5.68 4.41 11.49
CA GLN A 60 -5.01 3.49 10.56
C GLN A 60 -5.98 2.93 9.51
N LYS A 61 -7.17 2.50 9.93
CA LYS A 61 -8.23 2.02 9.00
C LYS A 61 -8.63 3.11 8.00
N ARG A 62 -8.81 4.35 8.45
CA ARG A 62 -9.10 5.49 7.57
C ARG A 62 -7.97 5.74 6.57
N GLY A 63 -6.71 5.72 7.04
CA GLY A 63 -5.54 5.83 6.18
C GLY A 63 -5.49 4.72 5.12
N ALA A 64 -5.69 3.46 5.53
CA ALA A 64 -5.71 2.32 4.62
C ALA A 64 -6.82 2.42 3.56
N ARG A 65 -8.02 2.88 3.95
CA ARG A 65 -9.14 3.14 3.03
C ARG A 65 -8.77 4.21 2.00
N ARG A 66 -8.23 5.35 2.44
CA ARG A 66 -7.79 6.42 1.54
C ARG A 66 -6.70 5.96 0.57
N GLN A 67 -5.70 5.20 1.05
CA GLN A 67 -4.67 4.63 0.17
C GLN A 67 -5.25 3.64 -0.84
N ARG A 68 -6.26 2.86 -0.44
CA ARG A 68 -6.98 1.97 -1.36
C ARG A 68 -7.74 2.76 -2.43
N GLU A 69 -8.45 3.81 -2.06
CA GLU A 69 -9.18 4.67 -2.99
C GLU A 69 -8.22 5.33 -3.99
N ILE A 70 -7.12 5.91 -3.52
CA ILE A 70 -6.09 6.52 -4.37
C ILE A 70 -5.54 5.49 -5.36
N ARG A 71 -5.22 4.28 -4.90
CA ARG A 71 -4.73 3.20 -5.78
C ARG A 71 -5.76 2.82 -6.83
N VAL A 72 -7.02 2.61 -6.43
CA VAL A 72 -8.10 2.23 -7.37
C VAL A 72 -8.28 3.32 -8.43
N GLN A 73 -8.29 4.59 -8.05
CA GLN A 73 -8.43 5.68 -9.02
C GLN A 73 -7.21 5.81 -9.92
N LYS A 74 -6.00 5.66 -9.37
CA LYS A 74 -4.77 5.64 -10.17
C LYS A 74 -4.78 4.51 -11.18
N THR A 75 -5.14 3.29 -10.77
CA THR A 75 -5.24 2.13 -11.66
C THR A 75 -6.27 2.35 -12.76
N LYS A 76 -7.47 2.86 -12.42
CA LYS A 76 -8.50 3.19 -13.42
C LYS A 76 -8.01 4.19 -14.45
N ARG A 77 -7.33 5.25 -13.98
CA ARG A 77 -6.76 6.28 -14.86
C ARG A 77 -5.72 5.70 -15.80
N ILE A 78 -4.75 4.95 -15.28
CA ILE A 78 -3.70 4.31 -16.08
C ILE A 78 -4.30 3.38 -17.13
N LEU A 79 -5.28 2.53 -16.75
CA LEU A 79 -5.92 1.62 -17.70
C LEU A 79 -6.68 2.38 -18.79
N ALA A 80 -7.39 3.46 -18.45
CA ALA A 80 -8.10 4.28 -19.42
C ALA A 80 -7.16 5.04 -20.37
N GLU A 81 -6.05 5.58 -19.85
CA GLU A 81 -5.01 6.23 -20.65
C GLU A 81 -4.33 5.22 -21.58
N ALA A 82 -3.87 4.08 -21.05
CA ALA A 82 -3.24 3.02 -21.84
C ALA A 82 -4.18 2.46 -22.93
N SER A 83 -5.47 2.28 -22.63
CA SER A 83 -6.45 1.83 -23.63
C SER A 83 -6.63 2.85 -24.75
N ARG A 84 -6.58 4.14 -24.43
CA ARG A 84 -6.68 5.22 -25.43
C ARG A 84 -5.43 5.33 -26.28
N GLU A 85 -4.26 5.18 -25.68
CA GLU A 85 -2.96 5.22 -26.36
C GLU A 85 -2.75 4.04 -27.29
N LEU A 86 -3.11 2.83 -26.84
CA LEU A 86 -3.01 1.61 -27.67
C LEU A 86 -4.06 1.58 -28.78
N GLY A 87 -5.27 2.09 -28.52
CA GLY A 87 -6.36 2.05 -29.49
C GLY A 87 -6.75 0.61 -29.86
N HIS A 88 -6.84 0.32 -31.16
CA HIS A 88 -7.17 -1.02 -31.66
C HIS A 88 -5.93 -1.91 -31.67
N VAL A 89 -5.98 -3.03 -30.96
CA VAL A 89 -4.92 -4.05 -30.99
C VAL A 89 -5.03 -4.85 -32.29
N SER A 90 -4.07 -4.66 -33.19
CA SER A 90 -4.02 -5.37 -34.46
C SER A 90 -3.45 -6.79 -34.31
N ALA A 91 -3.61 -7.61 -35.36
CA ALA A 91 -2.97 -8.92 -35.42
C ALA A 91 -1.43 -8.83 -35.30
N ARG A 92 -0.82 -7.77 -35.84
CA ARG A 92 0.63 -7.53 -35.72
C ARG A 92 1.02 -7.26 -34.27
N ASP A 93 0.23 -6.50 -33.53
CA ASP A 93 0.50 -6.20 -32.12
C ASP A 93 0.43 -7.47 -31.28
N LEU A 94 -0.61 -8.28 -31.48
CA LEU A 94 -0.73 -9.59 -30.83
C LEU A 94 0.46 -10.50 -31.20
N TRP A 95 0.87 -10.50 -32.46
CA TRP A 95 2.03 -11.28 -32.92
C TRP A 95 3.33 -10.88 -32.23
N MET A 96 3.60 -9.57 -32.13
CA MET A 96 4.79 -9.05 -31.44
C MET A 96 4.75 -9.34 -29.93
N ILE A 97 3.58 -9.18 -29.28
CA ILE A 97 3.41 -9.48 -27.86
C ILE A 97 3.65 -10.96 -27.60
N GLY A 98 3.11 -11.85 -28.43
CA GLY A 98 3.31 -13.29 -28.29
C GLY A 98 4.77 -13.72 -28.43
N ILE A 99 5.51 -13.15 -29.40
CA ILE A 99 6.96 -13.37 -29.53
C ILE A 99 7.69 -12.92 -28.27
N ALA A 100 7.38 -11.72 -27.76
CA ALA A 100 8.01 -11.21 -26.56
C ALA A 100 7.71 -12.09 -25.34
N LEU A 101 6.48 -12.58 -25.20
CA LEU A 101 6.07 -13.50 -24.14
C LEU A 101 6.77 -14.85 -24.26
N TYR A 102 6.86 -15.42 -25.47
CA TYR A 102 7.62 -16.65 -25.71
C TYR A 102 9.11 -16.46 -25.38
N TRP A 103 9.69 -15.32 -25.74
CA TRP A 103 11.10 -15.07 -25.45
C TRP A 103 11.38 -14.91 -23.95
N ALA A 104 10.45 -14.26 -23.22
CA ALA A 104 10.62 -13.99 -21.79
C ALA A 104 10.31 -15.21 -20.90
N GLU A 105 9.21 -15.91 -21.18
CA GLU A 105 8.61 -16.94 -20.30
C GLU A 105 8.49 -18.31 -20.98
N GLY A 106 8.91 -18.42 -22.24
CA GLY A 106 8.89 -19.68 -22.98
C GLY A 106 10.05 -20.60 -22.62
N SER A 107 9.90 -21.88 -22.96
CA SER A 107 10.99 -22.85 -22.83
C SER A 107 12.07 -22.61 -23.87
N LYS A 108 13.33 -22.54 -23.43
CA LYS A 108 14.47 -22.62 -24.35
C LYS A 108 14.60 -24.04 -24.90
N GLU A 109 14.94 -24.14 -26.19
CA GLU A 109 15.34 -25.42 -26.77
C GLU A 109 16.56 -25.96 -26.02
N LYS A 110 16.53 -27.28 -25.75
CA LYS A 110 17.63 -27.98 -25.12
C LYS A 110 18.34 -28.80 -26.18
N GLU A 111 19.64 -28.56 -26.32
CA GLU A 111 20.50 -29.45 -27.09
C GLU A 111 20.68 -30.75 -26.31
N TYR A 112 20.49 -31.87 -27.00
CA TYR A 112 20.79 -33.19 -26.47
C TYR A 112 21.71 -33.88 -27.47
N ASP A 113 22.93 -34.21 -27.04
CA ASP A 113 23.93 -34.91 -27.83
C ASP A 113 24.22 -34.23 -29.20
N GLY A 114 24.46 -32.91 -29.17
CA GLY A 114 24.78 -32.11 -30.35
C GLY A 114 23.63 -31.96 -31.36
N ARG A 115 22.42 -32.39 -31.01
CA ARG A 115 21.20 -32.22 -31.80
C ARG A 115 20.22 -31.30 -31.09
N VAL A 116 19.67 -30.35 -31.83
CA VAL A 116 18.52 -29.57 -31.38
C VAL A 116 17.30 -30.47 -31.46
N VAL A 117 16.75 -30.86 -30.30
CA VAL A 117 15.48 -31.57 -30.23
C VAL A 117 14.39 -30.52 -30.15
N GLY A 118 13.52 -30.44 -31.16
CA GLY A 118 12.42 -29.49 -31.17
C GLY A 118 11.54 -29.67 -29.93
N THR A 119 11.61 -28.72 -28.99
CA THR A 119 10.75 -28.71 -27.81
C THR A 119 9.40 -28.11 -28.15
N ARG A 120 8.35 -28.58 -27.47
CA ARG A 120 7.02 -27.97 -27.60
C ARG A 120 7.09 -26.52 -27.13
N ALA A 121 6.22 -25.67 -27.68
CA ALA A 121 6.05 -24.32 -27.16
C ALA A 121 5.40 -24.40 -25.76
N GLU A 122 6.22 -24.29 -24.72
CA GLU A 122 5.79 -24.25 -23.33
C GLU A 122 5.73 -22.79 -22.86
N PHE A 123 4.69 -22.43 -22.13
CA PHE A 123 4.54 -21.12 -21.50
C PHE A 123 3.93 -21.29 -20.12
N CYS A 124 4.62 -20.79 -19.10
CA CYS A 124 4.19 -20.92 -17.71
C CYS A 124 4.11 -19.52 -17.07
N ASN A 125 2.94 -19.13 -16.59
CA ASN A 125 2.77 -17.88 -15.87
C ASN A 125 1.69 -18.01 -14.79
N THR A 126 1.78 -17.22 -13.73
CA THR A 126 0.76 -17.23 -12.67
C THR A 126 -0.43 -16.32 -12.96
N ASP A 127 -0.32 -15.41 -13.93
CA ASP A 127 -1.42 -14.53 -14.38
C ASP A 127 -2.26 -15.22 -15.47
N PRO A 128 -3.55 -15.55 -15.19
CA PRO A 128 -4.44 -16.16 -16.17
C PRO A 128 -4.65 -15.30 -17.44
N LYS A 129 -4.51 -13.97 -17.36
CA LYS A 129 -4.68 -13.09 -18.52
C LYS A 129 -3.51 -13.19 -19.48
N MET A 130 -2.28 -13.33 -18.96
CA MET A 130 -1.11 -13.55 -19.82
C MET A 130 -1.22 -14.89 -20.56
N ILE A 131 -1.68 -15.94 -19.87
CA ILE A 131 -1.96 -17.23 -20.50
C ILE A 131 -2.99 -17.08 -21.62
N GLN A 132 -4.09 -16.35 -21.40
CA GLN A 132 -5.10 -16.12 -22.44
C GLN A 132 -4.55 -15.38 -23.65
N VAL A 133 -3.70 -14.36 -23.46
CA VAL A 133 -3.04 -13.65 -24.56
C VAL A 133 -2.12 -14.59 -25.34
N TYR A 134 -1.34 -15.41 -24.63
CA TYR A 134 -0.46 -16.39 -25.26
C TYR A 134 -1.24 -17.44 -26.07
N LEU A 135 -2.35 -17.95 -25.52
CA LEU A 135 -3.24 -18.87 -26.26
C LEU A 135 -3.89 -18.22 -27.48
N ARG A 136 -4.28 -16.95 -27.38
CA ARG A 136 -4.80 -16.18 -28.54
C ARG A 136 -3.75 -15.99 -29.62
N TRP A 137 -2.49 -15.86 -29.24
CA TRP A 137 -1.38 -15.73 -30.18
C TRP A 137 -1.07 -17.03 -30.93
N LEU A 138 -1.31 -18.19 -30.32
CA LEU A 138 -1.11 -19.50 -30.95
C LEU A 138 -2.22 -19.90 -31.95
N GLN A 139 -3.32 -19.14 -32.02
CA GLN A 139 -4.47 -19.37 -32.91
C GLN A 139 -4.32 -18.58 -34.20
#